data_AF-A0AA48HFU7-F1
#
_entry.id   AF-A0AA48HFU7-F1
#
_cell.length_a   1.000
_cell.length_b   1.000
_cell.length_c   1.000
_cell.angle_alpha   90.00
_cell.angle_beta   90.00
_cell.angle_gamma   90.00
#
_symmetry.space_group_name_H-M   'P 1'
#
loop_
_entity.id
_entity.type
_entity.pdbx_description
1 polymer ?
#
loop_
_entity_poly.entity_id
_entity_poly.type
_entity_poly.pdbx_seq_one_letter_code
_entity_poly.pdbx_strand_id
1 'polypeptide(L)'
;MVTFFSLTIFAQDTFSDTFSNVSYANNDGTQSWTTDWLEFNDNNNPANGYISINNNELRFRYIWTENLRRTADLSAYSTANLTFDWRTSSLEPGETLAVEISSDGISFTTLDIFSGTQSGTFDQDITAFISNLTTIRFSKGGIDWSNNNDRAYIDNITISTTSVPQTDTDGDGIIDTVDLDDDNDGITDEEEYCSTINTSFLTSSNVGERSVVINHTDTEYLRLDFSSMDNSFQLDINGSVIHPSVLEFENGALDAGDEYFVFQSDGSFISQPWVANSNGIPRLRLIVNELGEIQLYGTRNTGSTTLEPMEAQGGTPFNTIPWIPANNNTFTITNQAGPGPEGFTGNLFASAICDTDGDGISNELDLDSDNDGIFDIVESGVLSEIGVTDLNNDGRIDGAVAGSGTNGLYNTIEDTDTEYALLSYSIFDSDSDGSYDAYVLDADGDGCNDVREAGFTDNNDDGYLGPNPVTVNIEGLVTSGSDGYTTPADNNANTTYDYREIGSAPNITAQPTNTVTCPGCTTALSATVTADQLQWQYYNGTIWTNLTDGGIYSGTTTTTLTITGPTTTENNTQYRLVTSNNGYICGITTSDVATLTLQVGSVITNRRITYRVNKN
;
A
#
# COMPACT_ATOMS: atom_id res chain seq x y z
N MET A 1 -33.90 10.97 0.08
CA MET A 1 -33.23 9.66 0.19
C MET A 1 -33.73 8.81 -0.97
N VAL A 2 -33.11 8.98 -2.13
CA VAL A 2 -33.31 8.11 -3.29
C VAL A 2 -32.10 7.20 -3.27
N THR A 3 -32.25 6.00 -2.74
CA THR A 3 -31.20 4.98 -2.76
C THR A 3 -31.05 4.55 -4.21
N PHE A 4 -29.99 5.01 -4.88
CA PHE A 4 -29.54 4.40 -6.12
C PHE A 4 -28.93 3.06 -5.72
N PHE A 5 -29.65 1.97 -5.96
CA PHE A 5 -29.00 0.67 -6.06
C PHE A 5 -28.18 0.71 -7.35
N SER A 6 -26.85 0.76 -7.23
CA SER A 6 -25.98 0.37 -8.32
C SER A 6 -26.27 -1.10 -8.60
N LEU A 7 -26.88 -1.38 -9.74
CA LEU A 7 -27.01 -2.74 -10.24
C LEU A 7 -25.75 -2.99 -11.06
N THR A 8 -24.71 -3.52 -10.43
CA THR A 8 -23.51 -3.98 -11.13
C THR A 8 -23.93 -5.15 -12.02
N ILE A 9 -24.03 -4.89 -13.32
CA ILE A 9 -24.28 -5.91 -14.34
C ILE A 9 -22.92 -6.53 -14.64
N PHE A 10 -22.63 -7.69 -14.06
CA PHE A 10 -21.43 -8.44 -14.44
C PHE A 10 -21.58 -8.90 -15.90
N ALA A 11 -20.57 -8.61 -16.72
CA ALA A 11 -20.51 -9.17 -18.06
C ALA A 11 -20.24 -10.68 -17.93
N GLN A 12 -21.20 -11.50 -18.37
CA GLN A 12 -21.02 -12.95 -18.44
C GLN A 12 -20.40 -13.28 -19.80
N ASP A 13 -19.18 -13.80 -19.79
CA ASP A 13 -18.53 -14.29 -21.00
C ASP A 13 -18.76 -15.78 -21.18
N THR A 14 -18.62 -16.23 -22.43
CA THR A 14 -18.86 -17.62 -22.80
C THR A 14 -17.82 -18.13 -23.79
N PHE A 15 -17.31 -19.33 -23.54
CA PHE A 15 -16.56 -20.12 -24.50
C PHE A 15 -17.48 -21.25 -24.95
N SER A 16 -17.95 -21.20 -26.21
CA SER A 16 -18.97 -22.14 -26.67
C SER A 16 -18.63 -22.82 -27.99
N ASP A 17 -19.16 -24.03 -28.18
CA ASP A 17 -19.21 -24.76 -29.43
C ASP A 17 -20.52 -25.55 -29.51
N THR A 18 -21.37 -25.16 -30.46
CA THR A 18 -22.66 -25.79 -30.75
C THR A 18 -22.54 -26.86 -31.82
N PHE A 19 -21.32 -27.14 -32.29
CA PHE A 19 -21.02 -28.07 -33.39
C PHE A 19 -21.89 -27.85 -34.64
N SER A 20 -22.37 -26.61 -34.84
CA SER A 20 -23.26 -26.22 -35.92
C SER A 20 -22.63 -26.39 -37.31
N ASN A 21 -21.30 -26.48 -37.35
CA ASN A 21 -20.50 -26.84 -38.51
C ASN A 21 -19.61 -28.05 -38.19
N VAL A 22 -19.31 -28.85 -39.21
CA VAL A 22 -18.34 -29.96 -39.11
C VAL A 22 -16.92 -29.39 -39.08
N SER A 23 -16.52 -28.84 -37.94
CA SER A 23 -15.22 -28.20 -37.70
C SER A 23 -14.81 -28.33 -36.24
N TYR A 24 -13.54 -28.63 -35.98
CA TYR A 24 -12.95 -28.60 -34.63
C TYR A 24 -12.50 -27.20 -34.20
N ALA A 25 -12.46 -26.24 -35.11
CA ALA A 25 -12.09 -24.85 -34.86
C ALA A 25 -13.30 -23.94 -34.62
N ASN A 26 -14.48 -24.50 -34.36
CA ASN A 26 -15.69 -23.71 -34.25
C ASN A 26 -15.73 -22.95 -32.91
N ASN A 27 -16.15 -21.70 -32.92
CA ASN A 27 -16.20 -20.82 -31.76
C ASN A 27 -17.53 -20.06 -31.80
N ASP A 28 -18.49 -20.46 -30.98
CA ASP A 28 -19.85 -19.89 -30.94
C ASP A 28 -20.10 -19.01 -29.70
N GLY A 29 -19.11 -18.89 -28.80
CA GLY A 29 -19.18 -18.07 -27.59
C GLY A 29 -18.88 -16.59 -27.84
N THR A 30 -18.95 -15.77 -26.77
CA THR A 30 -18.47 -14.37 -26.79
C THR A 30 -16.94 -14.31 -26.86
N GLN A 31 -16.26 -15.34 -26.34
CA GLN A 31 -14.82 -15.50 -26.36
C GLN A 31 -14.41 -16.71 -27.21
N SER A 32 -13.19 -16.67 -27.74
CA SER A 32 -12.61 -17.76 -28.53
C SER A 32 -11.86 -18.75 -27.63
N TRP A 33 -11.93 -20.03 -27.97
CA TRP A 33 -11.09 -21.04 -27.32
C TRP A 33 -9.62 -20.86 -27.72
N THR A 34 -8.69 -21.17 -26.81
CA THR A 34 -7.23 -21.09 -27.04
C THR A 34 -6.78 -22.11 -28.08
N THR A 35 -7.44 -23.26 -28.13
CA THR A 35 -7.14 -24.34 -29.07
C THR A 35 -8.38 -24.80 -29.83
N ASP A 36 -8.17 -25.35 -31.02
CA ASP A 36 -9.15 -26.20 -31.69
C ASP A 36 -9.40 -27.47 -30.84
N TRP A 37 -10.48 -28.19 -31.08
CA TRP A 37 -10.61 -29.55 -30.55
C TRP A 37 -9.48 -30.44 -31.11
N LEU A 38 -8.72 -31.06 -30.21
CA LEU A 38 -7.58 -31.92 -30.54
C LEU A 38 -7.93 -33.37 -30.24
N GLU A 39 -7.84 -34.22 -31.27
CA GLU A 39 -7.96 -35.66 -31.10
C GLU A 39 -6.63 -36.29 -30.69
N PHE A 40 -6.73 -37.34 -29.87
CA PHE A 40 -5.63 -38.23 -29.56
C PHE A 40 -5.96 -39.64 -30.04
N ASN A 41 -4.99 -40.31 -30.67
CA ASN A 41 -5.10 -41.66 -31.24
C ASN A 41 -6.22 -41.89 -32.26
N ASP A 42 -6.77 -40.83 -32.85
CA ASP A 42 -7.64 -40.88 -34.03
C ASP A 42 -6.99 -40.10 -35.20
N ASN A 43 -7.76 -39.67 -36.18
CA ASN A 43 -7.29 -39.13 -37.46
C ASN A 43 -7.27 -37.60 -37.55
N ASN A 44 -7.64 -36.90 -36.46
CA ASN A 44 -7.79 -35.46 -36.33
C ASN A 44 -8.71 -34.84 -37.40
N ASN A 45 -9.80 -35.55 -37.76
CA ASN A 45 -10.73 -35.14 -38.82
C ASN A 45 -12.17 -35.01 -38.31
N PRO A 46 -12.75 -33.80 -38.27
CA PRO A 46 -14.10 -33.60 -37.73
C PRO A 46 -15.19 -34.31 -38.52
N ALA A 47 -14.97 -34.68 -39.79
CA ALA A 47 -16.00 -35.27 -40.65
C ALA A 47 -16.07 -36.81 -40.58
N ASN A 48 -15.04 -37.49 -40.05
CA ASN A 48 -14.99 -38.95 -40.02
C ASN A 48 -13.97 -39.44 -39.00
N GLY A 49 -14.18 -40.62 -38.43
CA GLY A 49 -13.30 -41.15 -37.39
C GLY A 49 -14.07 -41.97 -36.37
N TYR A 50 -13.42 -42.27 -35.26
CA TYR A 50 -14.02 -42.75 -34.02
C TYR A 50 -14.61 -41.58 -33.23
N ILE A 51 -13.99 -40.41 -33.32
CA ILE A 51 -14.52 -39.12 -32.88
C ILE A 51 -14.82 -38.31 -34.15
N SER A 52 -16.01 -37.70 -34.22
CA SER A 52 -16.44 -36.94 -35.42
C SER A 52 -17.73 -36.17 -35.15
N ILE A 53 -17.93 -35.06 -35.84
CA ILE A 53 -19.17 -34.28 -35.79
C ILE A 53 -20.16 -34.82 -36.82
N ASN A 54 -21.35 -35.21 -36.38
CA ASN A 54 -22.42 -35.72 -37.25
C ASN A 54 -23.77 -35.14 -36.81
N ASN A 55 -24.57 -34.66 -37.77
CA ASN A 55 -25.87 -34.04 -37.49
C ASN A 55 -25.80 -32.93 -36.42
N ASN A 56 -24.72 -32.14 -36.46
CA ASN A 56 -24.44 -31.05 -35.52
C ASN A 56 -24.19 -31.51 -34.07
N GLU A 57 -23.83 -32.77 -33.84
CA GLU A 57 -23.39 -33.26 -32.53
C GLU A 57 -22.01 -33.87 -32.65
N LEU A 58 -21.14 -33.66 -31.65
CA LEU A 58 -19.90 -34.40 -31.51
C LEU A 58 -20.22 -35.85 -31.14
N ARG A 59 -19.72 -36.82 -31.90
CA ARG A 59 -19.99 -38.25 -31.72
C ARG A 59 -18.72 -39.04 -31.43
N PHE A 60 -18.79 -39.86 -30.39
CA PHE A 60 -17.81 -40.89 -30.03
C PHE A 60 -18.35 -42.28 -30.38
N ARG A 61 -17.49 -43.15 -30.91
CA ARG A 61 -17.75 -44.59 -31.14
C ARG A 61 -16.43 -45.35 -31.08
N TYR A 62 -16.44 -46.62 -30.68
CA TYR A 62 -15.22 -47.45 -30.69
C TYR A 62 -14.03 -46.83 -29.94
N ILE A 63 -14.25 -46.36 -28.72
CA ILE A 63 -13.24 -45.67 -27.92
C ILE A 63 -12.43 -46.66 -27.07
N TRP A 64 -11.14 -46.77 -27.35
CA TRP A 64 -10.17 -47.63 -26.66
C TRP A 64 -9.08 -46.80 -25.98
N THR A 65 -8.42 -45.93 -26.75
CA THR A 65 -7.43 -44.97 -26.22
C THR A 65 -7.63 -43.56 -26.76
N GLU A 66 -8.63 -43.42 -27.64
CA GLU A 66 -9.04 -42.17 -28.26
C GLU A 66 -9.64 -41.23 -27.21
N ASN A 67 -9.33 -39.95 -27.35
CA ASN A 67 -9.96 -38.89 -26.57
C ASN A 67 -9.95 -37.59 -27.38
N LEU A 68 -10.78 -36.65 -26.95
CA LEU A 68 -10.85 -35.31 -27.51
C LEU A 68 -10.69 -34.30 -26.39
N ARG A 69 -9.88 -33.27 -26.60
CA ARG A 69 -9.68 -32.19 -25.64
C ARG A 69 -9.69 -30.81 -26.28
N ARG A 70 -9.98 -29.79 -25.47
CA ARG A 70 -9.92 -28.38 -25.87
C ARG A 70 -9.60 -27.49 -24.69
N THR A 71 -8.89 -26.40 -24.95
CA THR A 71 -8.36 -25.49 -23.93
C THR A 71 -8.99 -24.10 -24.07
N ALA A 72 -9.35 -23.51 -22.95
CA ALA A 72 -9.73 -22.10 -22.82
C ALA A 72 -8.79 -21.42 -21.83
N ASP A 73 -8.46 -20.17 -22.11
CA ASP A 73 -7.79 -19.30 -21.14
C ASP A 73 -8.86 -18.67 -20.25
N LEU A 74 -8.92 -19.13 -19.00
CA LEU A 74 -9.88 -18.64 -18.01
C LEU A 74 -9.23 -17.74 -16.95
N SER A 75 -7.95 -17.38 -17.10
CA SER A 75 -7.17 -16.67 -16.07
C SER A 75 -7.79 -15.35 -15.61
N ALA A 76 -8.51 -14.63 -16.48
CA ALA A 76 -9.14 -13.35 -16.17
C ALA A 76 -10.55 -13.45 -15.52
N TYR A 77 -11.00 -14.64 -15.12
CA TYR A 77 -12.37 -14.84 -14.61
C TYR A 77 -12.37 -15.34 -13.16
N SER A 78 -13.37 -14.90 -12.39
CA SER A 78 -13.54 -15.26 -10.97
C SER A 78 -14.36 -16.53 -10.76
N THR A 79 -15.20 -16.88 -11.73
CA THR A 79 -16.05 -18.08 -11.70
C THR A 79 -16.17 -18.70 -13.08
N ALA A 80 -16.32 -20.03 -13.12
CA ALA A 80 -16.50 -20.77 -14.36
C ALA A 80 -17.44 -21.96 -14.15
N ASN A 81 -18.42 -22.12 -15.04
CA ASN A 81 -19.36 -23.24 -15.02
C ASN A 81 -19.42 -23.93 -16.40
N LEU A 82 -19.16 -25.23 -16.43
CA LEU A 82 -19.18 -26.03 -17.66
C LEU A 82 -20.56 -26.69 -17.84
N THR A 83 -21.16 -26.45 -19.00
CA THR A 83 -22.44 -27.05 -19.40
C THR A 83 -22.37 -27.66 -20.79
N PHE A 84 -23.13 -28.73 -21.01
CA PHE A 84 -23.39 -29.29 -22.33
C PHE A 84 -24.53 -30.31 -22.30
N ASP A 85 -25.12 -30.56 -23.46
CA ASP A 85 -26.07 -31.65 -23.65
C ASP A 85 -25.34 -32.93 -24.03
N TRP A 86 -25.80 -34.07 -23.50
CA TRP A 86 -25.20 -35.37 -23.80
C TRP A 86 -26.24 -36.47 -23.97
N ARG A 87 -25.86 -37.49 -24.76
CA ARG A 87 -26.60 -38.76 -24.84
C ARG A 87 -25.69 -39.94 -25.15
N THR A 88 -25.95 -41.07 -24.50
CA THR A 88 -25.28 -42.34 -24.72
C THR A 88 -26.23 -43.37 -25.33
N SER A 89 -25.68 -44.33 -26.07
CA SER A 89 -26.43 -45.42 -26.68
C SER A 89 -25.65 -46.71 -26.56
N SER A 90 -26.33 -47.72 -26.02
CA SER A 90 -25.85 -49.10 -25.92
C SER A 90 -24.53 -49.32 -25.17
N LEU A 91 -24.04 -48.35 -24.38
CA LEU A 91 -22.83 -48.58 -23.58
C LEU A 91 -23.10 -49.64 -22.51
N GLU A 92 -22.37 -50.75 -22.57
CA GLU A 92 -22.55 -51.88 -21.67
C GLU A 92 -21.89 -51.66 -20.30
N PRO A 93 -22.16 -52.50 -19.29
CA PRO A 93 -21.56 -52.33 -17.97
C PRO A 93 -20.03 -52.27 -18.03
N GLY A 94 -19.48 -51.11 -17.66
CA GLY A 94 -18.05 -50.81 -17.69
C GLY A 94 -17.62 -49.95 -18.87
N GLU A 95 -18.40 -49.87 -19.95
CA GLU A 95 -18.17 -48.94 -21.05
C GLU A 95 -18.82 -47.61 -20.69
N THR A 96 -17.99 -46.58 -20.55
CA THR A 96 -18.46 -45.26 -20.14
C THR A 96 -17.71 -44.14 -20.84
N LEU A 97 -18.35 -42.98 -20.96
CA LEU A 97 -17.68 -41.74 -21.37
C LEU A 97 -17.39 -40.92 -20.11
N ALA A 98 -16.13 -40.61 -19.86
CA ALA A 98 -15.71 -39.70 -18.81
C ALA A 98 -15.60 -38.26 -19.35
N VAL A 99 -16.00 -37.32 -18.51
CA VAL A 99 -15.79 -35.88 -18.67
C VAL A 99 -14.72 -35.49 -17.67
N GLU A 100 -13.66 -34.88 -18.15
CA GLU A 100 -12.48 -34.59 -17.35
C GLU A 100 -12.06 -33.14 -17.55
N ILE A 101 -11.44 -32.56 -16.52
CA ILE A 101 -10.94 -31.19 -16.49
C ILE A 101 -9.51 -31.15 -15.97
N SER A 102 -8.73 -30.16 -16.38
CA SER A 102 -7.34 -29.96 -15.99
C SER A 102 -7.03 -28.47 -15.96
N SER A 103 -6.26 -28.01 -14.98
CA SER A 103 -5.74 -26.63 -14.89
C SER A 103 -4.33 -26.47 -15.47
N ASP A 104 -3.62 -27.57 -15.75
CA ASP A 104 -2.25 -27.57 -16.31
C ASP A 104 -2.19 -28.13 -17.75
N GLY A 105 -3.32 -28.61 -18.28
CA GLY A 105 -3.42 -29.30 -19.57
C GLY A 105 -2.84 -30.72 -19.61
N ILE A 106 -2.35 -31.23 -18.47
CA ILE A 106 -1.58 -32.50 -18.36
C ILE A 106 -2.29 -33.47 -17.40
N SER A 107 -2.59 -33.02 -16.19
CA SER A 107 -3.19 -33.79 -15.10
C SER A 107 -4.70 -33.59 -15.08
N PHE A 108 -5.45 -34.66 -15.29
CA PHE A 108 -6.91 -34.59 -15.45
C PHE A 108 -7.66 -35.18 -14.26
N THR A 109 -8.68 -34.44 -13.81
CA THR A 109 -9.66 -34.84 -12.81
C THR A 109 -10.96 -35.21 -13.50
N THR A 110 -11.53 -36.37 -13.18
CA THR A 110 -12.85 -36.77 -13.69
C THR A 110 -13.96 -36.03 -12.96
N LEU A 111 -14.79 -35.31 -13.72
CA LEU A 111 -15.97 -34.60 -13.22
C LEU A 111 -17.20 -35.52 -13.15
N ASP A 112 -17.46 -36.28 -14.22
CA ASP A 112 -18.57 -37.23 -14.26
C ASP A 112 -18.33 -38.34 -15.30
N ILE A 113 -19.13 -39.40 -15.23
CA ILE A 113 -19.05 -40.59 -16.06
C ILE A 113 -20.45 -41.00 -16.56
N PHE A 114 -20.63 -41.01 -17.87
CA PHE A 114 -21.89 -41.40 -18.52
C PHE A 114 -21.88 -42.86 -18.98
N SER A 115 -22.98 -43.57 -18.75
CA SER A 115 -23.11 -45.00 -19.04
C SER A 115 -24.49 -45.37 -19.61
N GLY A 116 -24.62 -46.59 -20.13
CA GLY A 116 -25.90 -47.13 -20.57
C GLY A 116 -26.46 -46.46 -21.83
N THR A 117 -27.79 -46.32 -21.84
CA THR A 117 -28.54 -45.59 -22.88
C THR A 117 -29.34 -44.50 -22.21
N GLN A 118 -28.75 -43.31 -22.12
CA GLN A 118 -29.28 -42.19 -21.35
C GLN A 118 -29.06 -40.87 -22.11
N SER A 119 -29.69 -39.82 -21.64
CA SER A 119 -29.48 -38.46 -22.12
C SER A 119 -29.73 -37.46 -21.00
N GLY A 120 -29.07 -36.32 -21.04
CA GLY A 120 -29.26 -35.25 -20.07
C GLY A 120 -28.44 -34.02 -20.43
N THR A 121 -28.40 -33.09 -19.49
CA THR A 121 -27.54 -31.91 -19.53
C THR A 121 -26.55 -32.05 -18.39
N PHE A 122 -25.28 -31.88 -18.70
CA PHE A 122 -24.21 -31.74 -17.73
C PHE A 122 -24.11 -30.28 -17.31
N ASP A 123 -23.93 -30.04 -16.02
CA ASP A 123 -23.85 -28.72 -15.42
C ASP A 123 -23.00 -28.82 -14.16
N GLN A 124 -21.79 -28.27 -14.20
CA GLN A 124 -20.81 -28.40 -13.12
C GLN A 124 -19.97 -27.12 -13.00
N ASP A 125 -19.89 -26.63 -11.76
CA ASP A 125 -18.95 -25.59 -11.37
C ASP A 125 -17.51 -26.13 -11.50
N ILE A 126 -16.69 -25.41 -12.27
CA ILE A 126 -15.29 -25.71 -12.55
C ILE A 126 -14.36 -24.58 -12.09
N THR A 127 -14.83 -23.67 -11.24
CA THR A 127 -14.08 -22.50 -10.74
C THR A 127 -12.70 -22.88 -10.17
N ALA A 128 -12.60 -24.01 -9.46
CA ALA A 128 -11.33 -24.52 -8.91
C ALA A 128 -10.28 -24.95 -9.96
N PHE A 129 -10.62 -24.93 -11.25
CA PHE A 129 -9.75 -25.30 -12.37
C PHE A 129 -9.46 -24.14 -13.33
N ILE A 130 -9.83 -22.92 -12.96
CA ILE A 130 -9.47 -21.69 -13.69
C ILE A 130 -7.95 -21.58 -13.79
N SER A 131 -7.46 -21.40 -15.01
CA SER A 131 -6.07 -21.07 -15.36
C SER A 131 -6.02 -20.64 -16.84
N ASN A 132 -4.84 -20.21 -17.30
CA ASN A 132 -4.60 -20.00 -18.73
C ASN A 132 -4.55 -21.29 -19.57
N LEU A 133 -4.60 -22.46 -18.90
CA LEU A 133 -4.54 -23.79 -19.51
C LEU A 133 -5.76 -24.66 -19.18
N THR A 134 -6.88 -24.08 -18.71
CA THR A 134 -8.09 -24.83 -18.37
C THR A 134 -8.54 -25.68 -19.57
N THR A 135 -8.45 -27.00 -19.42
CA THR A 135 -8.63 -27.96 -20.52
C THR A 135 -9.70 -28.98 -20.19
N ILE A 136 -10.73 -29.03 -21.03
CA ILE A 136 -11.77 -30.07 -20.99
C ILE A 136 -11.35 -31.26 -21.85
N ARG A 137 -11.64 -32.48 -21.38
CA ARG A 137 -11.38 -33.72 -22.11
C ARG A 137 -12.52 -34.71 -21.99
N PHE A 138 -12.86 -35.34 -23.11
CA PHE A 138 -13.75 -36.49 -23.17
C PHE A 138 -12.97 -37.73 -23.54
N SER A 139 -13.05 -38.76 -22.71
CA SER A 139 -12.33 -40.02 -22.88
C SER A 139 -13.16 -41.20 -22.41
N LYS A 140 -12.68 -42.44 -22.58
CA LYS A 140 -13.34 -43.59 -21.94
C LYS A 140 -13.15 -43.53 -20.42
N GLY A 141 -14.22 -43.71 -19.66
CA GLY A 141 -14.17 -43.76 -18.18
C GLY A 141 -13.94 -45.16 -17.61
N GLY A 142 -13.93 -46.20 -18.44
CA GLY A 142 -13.83 -47.59 -17.99
C GLY A 142 -13.14 -48.49 -19.02
N ILE A 143 -13.84 -49.53 -19.49
CA ILE A 143 -13.30 -50.50 -20.46
C ILE A 143 -13.48 -50.03 -21.91
N ASP A 144 -12.82 -50.73 -22.84
CA ASP A 144 -12.81 -50.43 -24.27
C ASP A 144 -14.19 -50.66 -24.91
N TRP A 145 -14.67 -49.70 -25.70
CA TRP A 145 -15.94 -49.82 -26.41
C TRP A 145 -15.75 -50.70 -27.65
N SER A 146 -16.34 -51.88 -27.64
CA SER A 146 -16.00 -52.94 -28.58
C SER A 146 -17.11 -53.24 -29.59
N ASN A 147 -18.31 -52.69 -29.41
CA ASN A 147 -19.46 -52.95 -30.26
C ASN A 147 -19.76 -51.78 -31.22
N ASN A 148 -20.36 -52.12 -32.37
CA ASN A 148 -20.64 -51.16 -33.46
C ASN A 148 -21.71 -50.11 -33.11
N ASN A 149 -22.45 -50.35 -32.04
CA ASN A 149 -23.57 -49.54 -31.57
C ASN A 149 -23.24 -48.69 -30.33
N ASP A 150 -22.03 -48.81 -29.78
CA ASP A 150 -21.57 -48.05 -28.62
C ASP A 150 -21.30 -46.62 -29.06
N ARG A 151 -22.09 -45.69 -28.54
CA ARG A 151 -22.00 -44.30 -28.94
C ARG A 151 -22.23 -43.37 -27.77
N ALA A 152 -21.52 -42.27 -27.77
CA ALA A 152 -21.88 -41.08 -27.02
C ALA A 152 -21.92 -39.88 -27.96
N TYR A 153 -22.75 -38.92 -27.60
CA TYR A 153 -22.91 -37.68 -28.31
C TYR A 153 -22.89 -36.53 -27.32
N ILE A 154 -22.21 -35.45 -27.68
CA ILE A 154 -22.10 -34.21 -26.92
C ILE A 154 -22.50 -33.06 -27.83
N ASP A 155 -23.23 -32.09 -27.31
CA ASP A 155 -23.65 -30.90 -28.02
C ASP A 155 -23.73 -29.68 -27.08
N ASN A 156 -23.75 -28.47 -27.64
CA ASN A 156 -23.89 -27.20 -26.91
C ASN A 156 -22.91 -27.06 -25.75
N ILE A 157 -21.61 -27.29 -26.01
CA ILE A 157 -20.59 -27.10 -24.98
C ILE A 157 -20.45 -25.60 -24.73
N THR A 158 -20.62 -25.20 -23.48
CA THR A 158 -20.45 -23.82 -23.03
C THR A 158 -19.77 -23.79 -21.67
N ILE A 159 -18.66 -23.05 -21.58
CA ILE A 159 -18.15 -22.54 -20.30
C ILE A 159 -18.70 -21.13 -20.14
N SER A 160 -19.52 -20.91 -19.11
CA SER A 160 -19.97 -19.58 -18.72
C SER A 160 -19.07 -19.04 -17.61
N THR A 161 -18.59 -17.82 -17.77
CA THR A 161 -17.67 -17.18 -16.83
C THR A 161 -18.21 -15.85 -16.33
N THR A 162 -17.80 -15.46 -15.14
CA THR A 162 -17.96 -14.08 -14.64
C THR A 162 -16.57 -13.48 -14.56
N SER A 163 -16.35 -12.32 -15.16
CA SER A 163 -15.07 -11.62 -15.04
C SER A 163 -14.77 -11.31 -13.57
N VAL A 164 -13.49 -11.25 -13.21
CA VAL A 164 -13.09 -10.47 -12.04
C VAL A 164 -13.49 -9.01 -12.37
N PRO A 165 -14.16 -8.27 -11.47
CA PRO A 165 -14.21 -6.83 -11.64
C PRO A 165 -12.75 -6.34 -11.60
N GLN A 166 -12.25 -5.89 -12.74
CA GLN A 166 -10.97 -5.20 -12.81
C GLN A 166 -11.28 -3.75 -12.48
N THR A 167 -10.94 -3.37 -11.25
CA THR A 167 -10.84 -1.98 -10.87
C THR A 167 -9.52 -1.43 -11.44
N ASP A 168 -9.56 -0.15 -11.80
CA ASP A 168 -8.50 0.65 -12.40
C ASP A 168 -8.79 2.04 -11.81
N THR A 169 -8.33 2.23 -10.57
CA THR A 169 -8.74 3.32 -9.68
C THR A 169 -8.23 4.67 -10.17
N ASP A 170 -7.02 4.71 -10.71
CA ASP A 170 -6.36 5.89 -11.27
C ASP A 170 -6.65 6.13 -12.76
N GLY A 171 -7.13 5.12 -13.49
CA GLY A 171 -7.48 5.21 -14.89
C GLY A 171 -6.29 5.16 -15.85
N ASP A 172 -5.13 4.67 -15.42
CA ASP A 172 -3.95 4.54 -16.29
C ASP A 172 -4.06 3.34 -17.26
N GLY A 173 -5.01 2.44 -16.99
CA GLY A 173 -5.31 1.26 -17.80
C GLY A 173 -4.54 -0.01 -17.41
N ILE A 174 -3.76 0.07 -16.34
CA ILE A 174 -3.36 -1.04 -15.48
C ILE A 174 -4.52 -1.26 -14.49
N ILE A 175 -4.57 -2.45 -13.90
CA ILE A 175 -5.66 -2.85 -13.02
C ILE A 175 -5.10 -2.92 -11.62
N ASP A 176 -5.88 -2.56 -10.61
CA ASP A 176 -5.39 -2.40 -9.24
C ASP A 176 -4.53 -3.59 -8.76
N THR A 177 -4.97 -4.82 -9.07
CA THR A 177 -4.23 -6.07 -8.73
C THR A 177 -2.81 -6.22 -9.34
N VAL A 178 -2.42 -5.36 -10.27
CA VAL A 178 -1.14 -5.35 -11.00
C VAL A 178 -0.50 -3.96 -11.01
N ASP A 179 -1.26 -2.94 -10.65
CA ASP A 179 -0.73 -1.61 -10.40
C ASP A 179 0.18 -1.66 -9.17
N LEU A 180 1.08 -0.70 -9.06
CA LEU A 180 1.94 -0.53 -7.89
C LEU A 180 1.62 0.75 -7.12
N ASP A 181 0.75 1.61 -7.65
CA ASP A 181 0.35 2.92 -7.14
C ASP A 181 -1.09 3.18 -7.60
N ASP A 182 -2.03 2.49 -6.95
CA ASP A 182 -3.46 2.39 -7.34
C ASP A 182 -4.18 3.75 -7.46
N ASP A 183 -3.66 4.78 -6.79
CA ASP A 183 -4.23 6.12 -6.80
C ASP A 183 -3.29 7.21 -7.37
N ASN A 184 -2.10 6.86 -7.83
CA ASN A 184 -1.12 7.76 -8.45
C ASN A 184 -0.73 8.96 -7.57
N ASP A 185 -0.79 8.84 -6.26
CA ASP A 185 -0.31 9.86 -5.33
C ASP A 185 1.23 9.84 -5.19
N GLY A 186 1.88 8.79 -5.69
CA GLY A 186 3.33 8.61 -5.74
C GLY A 186 3.90 7.75 -4.62
N ILE A 187 3.09 7.31 -3.68
CA ILE A 187 3.38 6.22 -2.75
C ILE A 187 3.00 4.91 -3.44
N THR A 188 3.74 3.84 -3.18
CA THR A 188 3.34 2.52 -3.70
C THR A 188 2.44 1.83 -2.71
N ASP A 189 1.53 0.96 -3.16
CA ASP A 189 0.68 0.16 -2.27
C ASP A 189 1.53 -0.60 -1.22
N GLU A 190 2.75 -1.06 -1.63
CA GLU A 190 3.71 -1.73 -0.73
C GLU A 190 4.01 -0.92 0.55
N GLU A 191 4.10 0.40 0.42
CA GLU A 191 4.44 1.38 1.46
C GLU A 191 3.18 2.00 2.13
N GLU A 192 1.98 1.71 1.62
CA GLU A 192 0.69 2.16 2.20
C GLU A 192 0.06 1.11 3.11
N TYR A 193 0.35 -0.16 2.86
CA TYR A 193 -0.11 -1.23 3.73
C TYR A 193 0.55 -1.21 5.11
N CYS A 194 -0.22 -1.66 6.11
CA CYS A 194 0.36 -1.93 7.43
C CYS A 194 1.13 -3.25 7.45
N SER A 195 2.44 -3.14 7.26
CA SER A 195 3.36 -4.26 7.36
C SER A 195 3.59 -4.69 8.81
N THR A 196 3.11 -5.88 9.17
CA THR A 196 3.44 -6.51 10.45
C THR A 196 4.72 -7.36 10.34
N ILE A 197 5.77 -6.98 11.08
CA ILE A 197 7.05 -7.69 11.07
C ILE A 197 7.08 -8.81 12.11
N ASN A 198 7.31 -10.05 11.68
CA ASN A 198 7.60 -11.18 12.55
C ASN A 198 9.06 -11.63 12.45
N THR A 199 9.94 -10.92 13.16
CA THR A 199 11.39 -11.20 13.21
C THR A 199 11.73 -12.51 13.92
N SER A 200 10.86 -12.98 14.82
CA SER A 200 11.13 -14.16 15.66
C SER A 200 11.13 -15.48 14.88
N PHE A 201 10.46 -15.51 13.73
CA PHE A 201 10.34 -16.69 12.88
C PHE A 201 11.63 -17.01 12.11
N LEU A 202 12.29 -15.99 11.56
CA LEU A 202 13.40 -16.16 10.63
C LEU A 202 14.78 -16.17 11.29
N THR A 203 14.89 -16.32 12.61
CA THR A 203 16.20 -16.45 13.28
C THR A 203 16.47 -17.88 13.73
N SER A 204 17.37 -18.59 13.03
CA SER A 204 17.85 -19.94 13.40
C SER A 204 19.33 -20.09 13.08
N SER A 205 20.06 -20.83 13.93
CA SER A 205 21.49 -21.15 13.73
C SER A 205 21.75 -22.65 13.56
N ASN A 206 20.71 -23.45 13.28
CA ASN A 206 20.79 -24.90 13.14
C ASN A 206 19.79 -25.41 12.10
N VAL A 207 20.06 -26.61 11.57
CA VAL A 207 19.15 -27.41 10.73
C VAL A 207 17.78 -27.67 11.36
N GLY A 208 16.77 -27.80 10.49
CA GLY A 208 15.44 -28.32 10.82
C GLY A 208 14.30 -27.35 10.53
N GLU A 209 13.09 -27.83 10.77
CA GLU A 209 11.83 -27.14 10.49
C GLU A 209 11.53 -26.04 11.52
N ARG A 210 11.05 -24.91 11.05
CA ARG A 210 10.48 -23.81 11.84
C ARG A 210 9.15 -23.44 11.22
N SER A 211 8.14 -23.25 12.07
CA SER A 211 6.82 -22.85 11.62
C SER A 211 6.34 -21.64 12.41
N VAL A 212 5.72 -20.69 11.72
CA VAL A 212 4.99 -19.58 12.32
C VAL A 212 3.59 -19.52 11.72
N VAL A 213 2.63 -19.20 12.55
CA VAL A 213 1.27 -18.90 12.11
C VAL A 213 1.14 -17.38 12.13
N ILE A 214 0.91 -16.79 10.96
CA ILE A 214 0.49 -15.40 10.89
C ILE A 214 -1.03 -15.41 10.96
N ASN A 215 -1.57 -14.73 11.98
CA ASN A 215 -3.00 -14.43 12.01
C ASN A 215 -3.16 -13.10 11.28
N HIS A 216 -3.66 -13.13 10.04
CA HIS A 216 -3.94 -11.91 9.31
C HIS A 216 -5.27 -12.05 8.58
N THR A 217 -6.11 -11.03 8.64
CA THR A 217 -7.44 -11.07 8.02
C THR A 217 -7.44 -10.49 6.61
N ASP A 218 -6.53 -9.59 6.30
CA ASP A 218 -6.61 -8.78 5.08
C ASP A 218 -5.23 -8.67 4.43
N THR A 219 -4.61 -9.80 4.13
CA THR A 219 -3.30 -9.83 3.48
C THR A 219 -3.43 -9.87 1.96
N GLU A 220 -2.95 -8.82 1.31
CA GLU A 220 -2.82 -8.73 -0.15
C GLU A 220 -1.46 -9.24 -0.64
N TYR A 221 -0.36 -8.97 0.05
CA TYR A 221 0.90 -9.67 -0.24
C TYR A 221 1.69 -10.06 1.02
N LEU A 222 2.64 -10.96 0.81
CA LEU A 222 3.59 -11.43 1.83
C LEU A 222 5.02 -11.28 1.32
N ARG A 223 5.90 -10.72 2.16
CA ARG A 223 7.31 -10.54 1.85
C ARG A 223 8.21 -11.22 2.88
N LEU A 224 9.11 -12.08 2.42
CA LEU A 224 10.14 -12.73 3.23
C LEU A 224 11.50 -12.19 2.87
N ASP A 225 12.11 -11.49 3.80
CA ASP A 225 13.45 -10.93 3.65
C ASP A 225 14.46 -11.74 4.45
N PHE A 226 15.39 -12.39 3.76
CA PHE A 226 16.50 -13.09 4.38
C PHE A 226 17.71 -12.18 4.44
N SER A 227 18.06 -11.68 5.62
CA SER A 227 19.32 -10.96 5.86
C SER A 227 20.53 -11.89 5.71
N SER A 228 20.39 -13.17 6.00
CA SER A 228 21.38 -14.21 5.69
C SER A 228 20.70 -15.56 5.65
N MET A 229 21.20 -16.48 4.83
CA MET A 229 20.64 -17.81 4.69
C MET A 229 21.74 -18.85 4.54
N ASP A 230 21.40 -20.09 4.86
CA ASP A 230 22.18 -21.27 4.51
C ASP A 230 22.21 -21.44 2.98
N ASN A 231 22.96 -22.41 2.49
CA ASN A 231 23.04 -22.69 1.05
C ASN A 231 21.67 -23.12 0.47
N SER A 232 20.81 -23.75 1.27
CA SER A 232 19.47 -24.16 0.81
C SER A 232 18.38 -24.18 1.88
N PHE A 233 17.13 -23.99 1.43
CA PHE A 233 15.94 -24.16 2.25
C PHE A 233 14.73 -24.65 1.43
N GLN A 234 13.75 -25.21 2.13
CA GLN A 234 12.41 -25.44 1.60
C GLN A 234 11.41 -24.57 2.35
N LEU A 235 10.48 -23.96 1.63
CA LEU A 235 9.38 -23.19 2.21
C LEU A 235 8.04 -23.85 1.85
N ASP A 236 7.21 -24.02 2.86
CA ASP A 236 5.84 -24.48 2.76
C ASP A 236 4.91 -23.38 3.28
N ILE A 237 3.82 -23.13 2.55
CA ILE A 237 2.75 -22.23 2.96
C ILE A 237 1.46 -23.04 3.00
N ASN A 238 0.78 -23.07 4.15
CA ASN A 238 -0.42 -23.87 4.38
C ASN A 238 -0.26 -25.36 4.07
N GLY A 239 0.97 -25.88 4.19
CA GLY A 239 1.32 -27.26 3.88
C GLY A 239 1.48 -27.55 2.39
N SER A 240 1.53 -26.52 1.53
CA SER A 240 1.93 -26.62 0.13
C SER A 240 3.33 -26.05 -0.05
N VAL A 241 4.22 -26.85 -0.65
CA VAL A 241 5.57 -26.39 -1.01
C VAL A 241 5.47 -25.27 -2.03
N ILE A 242 6.26 -24.20 -1.86
CA ILE A 242 6.33 -23.10 -2.83
C ILE A 242 6.94 -23.54 -4.16
N HIS A 243 7.77 -24.58 -4.13
CA HIS A 243 8.50 -25.08 -5.26
C HIS A 243 8.71 -26.60 -5.07
N PRO A 244 8.62 -27.42 -6.14
CA PRO A 244 8.76 -28.87 -6.03
C PRO A 244 10.17 -29.32 -5.60
N SER A 245 11.18 -28.49 -5.84
CA SER A 245 12.58 -28.70 -5.44
C SER A 245 12.95 -27.82 -4.25
N VAL A 246 13.92 -28.24 -3.44
CA VAL A 246 14.57 -27.37 -2.45
C VAL A 246 15.33 -26.25 -3.18
N LEU A 247 15.22 -25.02 -2.69
CA LEU A 247 15.90 -23.86 -3.28
C LEU A 247 17.38 -23.88 -2.86
N GLU A 248 18.31 -24.01 -3.80
CA GLU A 248 19.76 -24.05 -3.56
C GLU A 248 20.49 -22.86 -4.22
N PHE A 249 21.24 -22.11 -3.41
CA PHE A 249 21.85 -20.82 -3.79
C PHE A 249 23.38 -20.88 -3.89
N GLU A 250 24.02 -21.99 -3.53
CA GLU A 250 25.46 -22.18 -3.64
C GLU A 250 25.84 -23.14 -4.78
N ASN A 251 26.80 -22.71 -5.59
CA ASN A 251 27.32 -23.53 -6.67
C ASN A 251 28.15 -24.72 -6.14
N GLY A 252 27.75 -25.94 -6.52
CA GLY A 252 28.51 -27.17 -6.23
C GLY A 252 28.00 -27.96 -5.03
N ALA A 253 26.85 -27.58 -4.46
CA ALA A 253 26.21 -28.20 -3.30
C ALA A 253 24.82 -28.82 -3.61
N LEU A 254 24.59 -29.30 -4.84
CA LEU A 254 23.28 -29.88 -5.20
C LEU A 254 23.09 -31.27 -4.60
N ASP A 255 22.22 -31.39 -3.60
CA ASP A 255 21.74 -32.67 -3.11
C ASP A 255 20.55 -33.18 -3.94
N ALA A 256 20.17 -34.44 -3.70
CA ALA A 256 19.10 -35.08 -4.44
C ALA A 256 17.73 -34.51 -4.02
N GLY A 257 17.09 -33.76 -4.92
CA GLY A 257 15.81 -33.07 -4.66
C GLY A 257 15.93 -31.55 -4.68
N ASP A 258 17.15 -31.03 -4.86
CA ASP A 258 17.42 -29.60 -4.90
C ASP A 258 17.46 -29.09 -6.33
N GLU A 259 17.24 -27.79 -6.49
CA GLU A 259 17.42 -27.08 -7.74
C GLU A 259 18.13 -25.75 -7.51
N TYR A 260 19.08 -25.44 -8.40
CA TYR A 260 19.84 -24.20 -8.31
C TYR A 260 18.97 -22.99 -8.64
N PHE A 261 19.01 -21.97 -7.80
CA PHE A 261 18.41 -20.67 -8.07
C PHE A 261 19.49 -19.65 -8.44
N VAL A 262 19.30 -19.01 -9.59
CA VAL A 262 20.29 -18.14 -10.24
C VAL A 262 19.64 -16.84 -10.69
N PHE A 263 20.43 -15.80 -10.90
CA PHE A 263 19.95 -14.54 -11.47
C PHE A 263 19.47 -14.75 -12.91
N GLN A 264 18.25 -14.31 -13.23
CA GLN A 264 17.65 -14.48 -14.56
C GLN A 264 18.50 -13.82 -15.67
N SER A 265 19.17 -12.72 -15.33
CA SER A 265 19.96 -11.92 -16.26
C SER A 265 21.19 -12.64 -16.83
N ASP A 266 21.87 -13.48 -16.04
CA ASP A 266 23.14 -14.09 -16.45
C ASP A 266 23.42 -15.50 -15.90
N GLY A 267 22.49 -16.09 -15.16
CA GLY A 267 22.61 -17.42 -14.58
C GLY A 267 23.66 -17.52 -13.47
N SER A 268 24.11 -16.40 -12.89
CA SER A 268 25.05 -16.42 -11.78
C SER A 268 24.36 -16.67 -10.44
N PHE A 269 25.15 -17.13 -9.46
CA PHE A 269 24.68 -17.39 -8.09
C PHE A 269 24.87 -16.17 -7.19
N ILE A 270 24.12 -16.13 -6.10
CA ILE A 270 24.40 -15.26 -4.96
C ILE A 270 25.80 -15.59 -4.40
N SER A 271 26.64 -14.58 -4.18
CA SER A 271 27.91 -14.78 -3.48
C SER A 271 27.74 -14.65 -1.96
N GLN A 272 28.26 -15.62 -1.19
CA GLN A 272 28.22 -15.60 0.28
C GLN A 272 26.80 -15.37 0.86
N PRO A 273 25.81 -16.23 0.54
CA PRO A 273 24.41 -16.07 1.01
C PRO A 273 24.28 -15.99 2.54
N TRP A 274 25.24 -16.55 3.28
CA TRP A 274 25.33 -16.53 4.75
C TRP A 274 25.88 -15.21 5.36
N VAL A 275 26.20 -14.20 4.55
CA VAL A 275 26.69 -12.90 5.04
C VAL A 275 25.69 -11.81 4.65
N ALA A 276 25.19 -11.08 5.64
CA ALA A 276 24.28 -9.97 5.41
C ALA A 276 24.92 -8.82 4.63
N ASN A 277 24.08 -8.08 3.89
CA ASN A 277 24.52 -6.87 3.22
C ASN A 277 24.89 -5.79 4.24
N SER A 278 25.89 -4.98 3.90
CA SER A 278 26.34 -3.90 4.81
C SER A 278 25.38 -2.72 4.90
N ASN A 279 24.43 -2.61 3.97
CA ASN A 279 23.45 -1.52 3.85
C ASN A 279 22.05 -1.90 4.37
N GLY A 280 21.85 -3.10 4.89
CA GLY A 280 20.57 -3.53 5.46
C GLY A 280 19.59 -4.18 4.47
N ILE A 281 19.80 -4.06 3.15
CA ILE A 281 18.98 -4.75 2.13
C ILE A 281 19.09 -6.27 2.31
N PRO A 282 18.01 -7.06 2.12
CA PRO A 282 18.08 -8.52 2.22
C PRO A 282 19.01 -9.18 1.19
N ARG A 283 19.53 -10.36 1.55
CA ARG A 283 20.25 -11.27 0.62
C ARG A 283 19.30 -11.95 -0.35
N LEU A 284 18.11 -12.28 0.12
CA LEU A 284 17.01 -12.85 -0.66
C LEU A 284 15.71 -12.20 -0.23
N ARG A 285 14.86 -11.83 -1.19
CA ARG A 285 13.47 -11.43 -0.96
C ARG A 285 12.58 -12.40 -1.71
N LEU A 286 11.63 -13.00 -1.01
CA LEU A 286 10.56 -13.78 -1.63
C LEU A 286 9.25 -13.03 -1.42
N ILE A 287 8.50 -12.83 -2.49
CA ILE A 287 7.19 -12.17 -2.47
C ILE A 287 6.14 -13.20 -2.85
N VAL A 288 5.01 -13.20 -2.15
CA VAL A 288 3.80 -13.94 -2.52
C VAL A 288 2.68 -12.92 -2.66
N ASN A 289 2.14 -12.73 -3.86
CA ASN A 289 1.03 -11.80 -4.10
C ASN A 289 -0.32 -12.42 -3.68
N GLU A 290 -1.40 -11.65 -3.83
CA GLU A 290 -2.76 -12.04 -3.43
C GLU A 290 -3.29 -13.25 -4.20
N LEU A 291 -2.82 -13.43 -5.44
CA LEU A 291 -3.13 -14.56 -6.29
C LEU A 291 -2.35 -15.83 -5.90
N GLY A 292 -1.44 -15.71 -4.91
CA GLY A 292 -0.58 -16.79 -4.44
C GLY A 292 0.60 -17.07 -5.36
N GLU A 293 0.89 -16.19 -6.31
CA GLU A 293 2.04 -16.27 -7.19
C GLU A 293 3.30 -15.82 -6.45
N ILE A 294 4.44 -16.42 -6.81
CA ILE A 294 5.68 -16.25 -6.07
C ILE A 294 6.75 -15.66 -6.95
N GLN A 295 7.43 -14.65 -6.44
CA GLN A 295 8.67 -14.17 -7.01
C GLN A 295 9.83 -14.23 -6.03
N LEU A 296 11.03 -14.25 -6.60
CA LEU A 296 12.27 -14.39 -5.86
C LEU A 296 13.31 -13.41 -6.38
N TYR A 297 13.90 -12.65 -5.47
CA TYR A 297 14.98 -11.72 -5.74
C TYR A 297 16.18 -12.02 -4.86
N GLY A 298 17.37 -11.64 -5.34
CA GLY A 298 18.58 -11.72 -4.55
C GLY A 298 19.52 -10.56 -4.78
N THR A 299 20.52 -10.43 -3.90
CA THR A 299 21.62 -9.48 -4.08
C THR A 299 22.90 -10.24 -4.46
N ARG A 300 23.55 -9.84 -5.56
CA ARG A 300 24.73 -10.55 -6.09
C ARG A 300 25.86 -10.71 -5.08
N ASN A 301 26.16 -9.67 -4.32
CA ASN A 301 27.23 -9.64 -3.32
C ASN A 301 26.86 -8.72 -2.14
N THR A 302 27.64 -8.77 -1.05
CA THR A 302 27.31 -8.07 0.21
C THR A 302 27.31 -6.54 0.12
N GLY A 303 27.74 -5.97 -1.01
CA GLY A 303 27.73 -4.54 -1.30
C GLY A 303 26.76 -4.13 -2.41
N SER A 304 25.91 -5.05 -2.88
CA SER A 304 24.81 -4.73 -3.80
C SER A 304 23.85 -3.73 -3.16
N THR A 305 23.38 -2.78 -3.96
CA THR A 305 22.41 -1.75 -3.55
C THR A 305 21.01 -2.00 -4.08
N THR A 306 20.82 -3.04 -4.90
CA THR A 306 19.54 -3.40 -5.52
C THR A 306 19.32 -4.91 -5.45
N LEU A 307 18.06 -5.31 -5.44
CA LEU A 307 17.61 -6.69 -5.62
C LEU A 307 17.49 -7.00 -7.11
N GLU A 308 17.76 -8.23 -7.50
CA GLU A 308 17.64 -8.68 -8.89
C GLU A 308 16.85 -9.99 -8.97
N PRO A 309 15.99 -10.16 -9.99
CA PRO A 309 15.13 -11.32 -10.11
C PRO A 309 15.93 -12.61 -10.32
N MET A 310 15.45 -13.67 -9.69
CA MET A 310 16.03 -15.00 -9.69
C MET A 310 15.05 -16.04 -10.24
N GLU A 311 15.58 -17.14 -10.75
CA GLU A 311 14.80 -18.26 -11.28
C GLU A 311 15.48 -19.59 -10.96
N ALA A 312 14.69 -20.67 -11.02
CA ALA A 312 15.23 -22.02 -11.02
C ALA A 312 16.01 -22.26 -12.33
N GLN A 313 17.26 -22.71 -12.24
CA GLN A 313 18.13 -22.94 -13.39
C GLN A 313 17.56 -23.96 -14.39
N GLY A 314 16.73 -24.91 -13.93
CA GLY A 314 16.05 -25.88 -14.78
C GLY A 314 14.78 -25.33 -15.44
N GLY A 315 14.37 -24.09 -15.13
CA GLY A 315 13.14 -23.47 -15.60
C GLY A 315 11.88 -24.02 -14.92
N THR A 316 12.04 -24.71 -13.78
CA THR A 316 10.90 -25.18 -12.99
C THR A 316 10.18 -23.97 -12.37
N PRO A 317 8.88 -23.77 -12.62
CA PRO A 317 8.14 -22.65 -12.04
C PRO A 317 7.85 -22.88 -10.56
N PHE A 318 7.62 -21.79 -9.82
CA PHE A 318 6.98 -21.85 -8.51
C PHE A 318 5.57 -22.42 -8.62
N ASN A 319 5.12 -23.07 -7.55
CA ASN A 319 3.71 -23.42 -7.39
C ASN A 319 2.93 -22.17 -6.97
N THR A 320 1.72 -22.01 -7.51
CA THR A 320 0.75 -21.07 -6.95
C THR A 320 0.30 -21.58 -5.59
N ILE A 321 0.37 -20.74 -4.57
CA ILE A 321 0.02 -21.08 -3.21
C ILE A 321 -1.46 -20.84 -2.98
N PRO A 322 -2.20 -21.82 -2.41
CA PRO A 322 -3.56 -21.57 -1.98
C PRO A 322 -3.54 -20.61 -0.80
N TRP A 323 -3.74 -19.34 -1.11
CA TRP A 323 -3.95 -18.29 -0.12
C TRP A 323 -5.27 -18.54 0.61
N ILE A 324 -5.30 -18.28 1.91
CA ILE A 324 -6.53 -18.32 2.69
C ILE A 324 -6.81 -16.90 3.18
N PRO A 325 -7.53 -16.08 2.38
CA PRO A 325 -7.96 -14.74 2.80
C PRO A 325 -8.73 -14.81 4.12
N ALA A 326 -8.65 -13.77 4.95
CA ALA A 326 -9.37 -13.69 6.22
C ALA A 326 -9.06 -14.81 7.23
N ASN A 327 -7.96 -15.55 7.07
CA ASN A 327 -7.63 -16.70 7.91
C ASN A 327 -6.13 -16.82 8.16
N ASN A 328 -5.81 -17.64 9.17
CA ASN A 328 -4.43 -17.92 9.54
C ASN A 328 -3.68 -18.64 8.42
N ASN A 329 -2.59 -18.05 7.95
CA ASN A 329 -1.64 -18.69 7.06
C ASN A 329 -0.46 -19.25 7.89
N THR A 330 -0.09 -20.50 7.62
CA THR A 330 1.01 -21.18 8.31
C THR A 330 2.22 -21.28 7.41
N PHE A 331 3.32 -20.67 7.83
CA PHE A 331 4.59 -20.65 7.11
C PHE A 331 5.54 -21.61 7.77
N THR A 332 6.14 -22.50 6.99
CA THR A 332 7.06 -23.50 7.48
C THR A 332 8.32 -23.49 6.63
N ILE A 333 9.44 -23.09 7.23
CA ILE A 333 10.76 -23.15 6.58
C ILE A 333 11.55 -24.30 7.16
N THR A 334 12.11 -25.11 6.27
CA THR A 334 13.00 -26.20 6.61
C THR A 334 14.41 -25.89 6.12
N ASN A 335 15.32 -25.59 7.06
CA ASN A 335 16.74 -25.49 6.77
C ASN A 335 17.30 -26.90 6.53
N GLN A 336 17.90 -27.11 5.37
CA GLN A 336 18.51 -28.39 5.03
C GLN A 336 19.89 -28.54 5.68
N ALA A 337 20.37 -29.78 5.81
CA ALA A 337 21.69 -30.05 6.35
C ALA A 337 22.74 -30.01 5.24
N GLY A 338 23.69 -29.07 5.32
CA GLY A 338 24.69 -28.85 4.28
C GLY A 338 26.10 -28.56 4.82
N PRO A 339 27.12 -28.51 3.94
CA PRO A 339 28.48 -28.12 4.31
C PRO A 339 28.62 -26.59 4.44
N GLY A 340 28.42 -26.03 5.63
CA GLY A 340 28.54 -24.57 5.81
C GLY A 340 28.04 -24.07 7.16
N PRO A 341 27.93 -22.73 7.35
CA PRO A 341 27.16 -22.16 8.44
C PRO A 341 25.67 -22.49 8.27
N GLU A 342 25.11 -23.24 9.21
CA GLU A 342 23.70 -23.63 9.16
C GLU A 342 22.78 -22.55 9.73
N GLY A 343 21.68 -22.27 9.04
CA GLY A 343 20.58 -21.44 9.52
C GLY A 343 20.31 -20.19 8.69
N PHE A 344 19.32 -19.42 9.14
CA PHE A 344 18.83 -18.24 8.44
C PHE A 344 18.57 -17.12 9.46
N THR A 345 18.66 -15.88 8.99
CA THR A 345 18.31 -14.67 9.71
C THR A 345 17.54 -13.79 8.75
N GLY A 346 16.41 -13.25 9.16
CA GLY A 346 15.55 -12.46 8.30
C GLY A 346 14.32 -11.93 9.03
N ASN A 347 13.40 -11.36 8.24
CA ASN A 347 12.11 -10.86 8.67
C ASN A 347 11.01 -11.39 7.74
N LEU A 348 9.89 -11.82 8.32
CA LEU A 348 8.65 -12.11 7.61
C LEU A 348 7.75 -10.90 7.77
N PHE A 349 7.31 -10.33 6.67
CA PHE A 349 6.37 -9.22 6.60
C PHE A 349 5.06 -9.76 6.05
N ALA A 350 3.98 -9.55 6.80
CA ALA A 350 2.62 -9.70 6.29
C ALA A 350 2.03 -8.32 6.18
N SER A 351 1.72 -7.91 4.95
CA SER A 351 1.04 -6.65 4.69
C SER A 351 -0.44 -6.79 4.93
N ALA A 352 -1.04 -5.71 5.39
CA ALA A 352 -2.45 -5.54 5.61
C ALA A 352 -2.93 -4.37 4.77
N ILE A 353 -4.07 -4.51 4.09
CA ILE A 353 -4.83 -3.32 3.70
C ILE A 353 -5.00 -2.46 4.95
N CYS A 354 -4.64 -1.18 4.82
CA CYS A 354 -4.78 -0.23 5.90
C CYS A 354 -5.76 0.89 5.58
N ASP A 355 -6.32 1.45 6.63
CA ASP A 355 -7.33 2.51 6.63
C ASP A 355 -6.98 3.31 7.89
N THR A 356 -6.02 4.22 7.75
CA THR A 356 -5.33 4.89 8.86
C THR A 356 -6.31 5.75 9.67
N ASP A 357 -7.22 6.44 9.00
CA ASP A 357 -8.22 7.31 9.63
C ASP A 357 -9.55 6.61 9.99
N GLY A 358 -9.80 5.42 9.47
CA GLY A 358 -10.99 4.62 9.74
C GLY A 358 -12.25 5.09 9.01
N ASP A 359 -12.12 5.75 7.87
CA ASP A 359 -13.24 6.26 7.08
C ASP A 359 -13.86 5.21 6.13
N GLY A 360 -13.13 4.10 5.91
CA GLY A 360 -13.52 2.96 5.10
C GLY A 360 -13.03 2.98 3.66
N ILE A 361 -12.18 3.93 3.30
CA ILE A 361 -11.29 3.92 2.13
C ILE A 361 -9.92 3.42 2.64
N SER A 362 -9.24 2.65 1.81
CA SER A 362 -7.95 2.08 2.19
C SER A 362 -6.84 2.99 1.69
N ASN A 363 -5.72 3.06 2.41
CA ASN A 363 -4.65 4.02 2.15
C ASN A 363 -4.22 4.01 0.67
N GLU A 364 -4.07 2.82 0.07
CA GLU A 364 -3.73 2.65 -1.36
C GLU A 364 -4.78 3.21 -2.35
N LEU A 365 -5.91 3.71 -1.85
CA LEU A 365 -7.00 4.34 -2.61
C LEU A 365 -7.38 5.72 -2.03
N ASP A 366 -6.66 6.19 -1.02
CA ASP A 366 -6.96 7.38 -0.22
C ASP A 366 -5.90 8.48 -0.45
N LEU A 367 -6.34 9.63 -0.95
CA LEU A 367 -5.42 10.74 -1.25
C LEU A 367 -5.04 11.58 -0.02
N ASP A 368 -5.61 11.31 1.16
CA ASP A 368 -5.37 11.96 2.46
C ASP A 368 -5.59 10.94 3.59
N SER A 369 -4.67 9.97 3.71
CA SER A 369 -4.82 8.75 4.52
C SER A 369 -5.05 9.00 6.02
N ASP A 370 -4.71 10.18 6.54
CA ASP A 370 -4.93 10.53 7.94
C ASP A 370 -5.97 11.65 8.14
N ASN A 371 -6.58 12.15 7.05
CA ASN A 371 -7.66 13.12 7.03
C ASN A 371 -7.32 14.45 7.73
N ASP A 372 -6.05 14.85 7.74
CA ASP A 372 -5.57 16.11 8.32
C ASP A 372 -5.72 17.32 7.35
N GLY A 373 -6.01 17.04 6.08
CA GLY A 373 -6.23 18.05 5.05
C GLY A 373 -5.00 18.47 4.26
N ILE A 374 -3.87 17.81 4.44
CA ILE A 374 -2.73 17.76 3.53
C ILE A 374 -2.99 16.56 2.58
N PHE A 375 -2.33 16.48 1.43
CA PHE A 375 -2.45 15.30 0.55
C PHE A 375 -1.24 14.40 0.76
N ASP A 376 -1.42 13.10 0.62
CA ASP A 376 -0.36 12.10 0.74
C ASP A 376 0.80 12.39 -0.26
N ILE A 377 0.51 12.80 -1.50
CA ILE A 377 1.51 13.30 -2.48
C ILE A 377 2.38 14.47 -1.97
N VAL A 378 1.83 15.32 -1.08
CA VAL A 378 2.56 16.46 -0.49
C VAL A 378 3.44 15.98 0.65
N GLU A 379 2.94 15.05 1.46
CA GLU A 379 3.59 14.53 2.66
C GLU A 379 4.65 13.49 2.35
N SER A 380 4.42 12.66 1.36
CA SER A 380 5.40 11.68 0.86
C SER A 380 6.69 12.35 0.41
N GLY A 381 6.59 13.59 -0.07
CA GLY A 381 7.72 14.36 -0.57
C GLY A 381 8.03 14.16 -2.05
N VAL A 382 7.24 13.36 -2.76
CA VAL A 382 7.45 13.04 -4.17
C VAL A 382 7.47 14.28 -5.07
N LEU A 383 6.77 15.36 -4.69
CA LEU A 383 6.81 16.66 -5.38
C LEU A 383 8.20 17.34 -5.38
N SER A 384 9.14 16.85 -4.57
CA SER A 384 10.54 17.29 -4.60
C SER A 384 11.36 16.63 -5.72
N GLU A 385 10.84 15.55 -6.32
CA GLU A 385 11.50 14.82 -7.40
C GLU A 385 11.44 15.57 -8.73
N ILE A 386 12.52 15.43 -9.51
CA ILE A 386 12.67 16.19 -10.75
C ILE A 386 11.69 15.65 -11.80
N GLY A 387 10.70 16.47 -12.15
CA GLY A 387 9.74 16.14 -13.20
C GLY A 387 8.40 15.60 -12.68
N VAL A 388 8.23 15.55 -11.36
CA VAL A 388 6.95 15.34 -10.69
C VAL A 388 6.31 16.70 -10.43
N THR A 389 5.01 16.82 -10.70
CA THR A 389 4.20 18.01 -10.38
C THR A 389 2.77 17.60 -10.07
N ASP A 390 2.08 18.40 -9.28
CA ASP A 390 0.61 18.40 -9.11
C ASP A 390 0.11 19.84 -9.35
N LEU A 391 -0.18 20.19 -10.61
CA LEU A 391 -0.56 21.56 -11.02
C LEU A 391 -2.06 21.82 -10.92
N ASN A 392 -2.88 20.78 -11.01
CA ASN A 392 -4.32 20.78 -10.82
C ASN A 392 -4.72 20.66 -9.34
N ASN A 393 -3.79 20.29 -8.47
CA ASN A 393 -3.96 20.18 -7.02
C ASN A 393 -5.11 19.21 -6.69
N ASP A 394 -5.06 18.03 -7.30
CA ASP A 394 -6.02 16.95 -7.11
C ASP A 394 -5.44 15.72 -6.39
N GLY A 395 -4.26 15.87 -5.77
CA GLY A 395 -3.64 14.82 -4.96
C GLY A 395 -2.86 13.79 -5.78
N ARG A 396 -2.83 13.91 -7.11
CA ARG A 396 -2.23 12.91 -8.00
C ARG A 396 -1.09 13.49 -8.82
N ILE A 397 -0.15 12.64 -9.21
CA ILE A 397 0.96 13.03 -10.08
C ILE A 397 0.45 13.40 -11.48
N ASP A 398 0.72 14.63 -11.91
CA ASP A 398 0.38 15.08 -13.26
C ASP A 398 1.07 14.22 -14.34
N GLY A 399 0.23 13.54 -15.12
CA GLY A 399 0.67 12.76 -16.26
C GLY A 399 0.99 11.30 -15.94
N ALA A 400 0.77 10.84 -14.71
CA ALA A 400 0.94 9.43 -14.33
C ALA A 400 0.11 8.49 -15.22
N VAL A 401 -1.17 8.78 -15.40
CA VAL A 401 -2.10 8.09 -16.34
C VAL A 401 -1.53 7.76 -17.73
N ALA A 402 -0.61 8.57 -18.27
CA ALA A 402 0.03 8.31 -19.58
C ALA A 402 1.54 8.05 -19.49
N GLY A 403 2.11 8.28 -18.32
CA GLY A 403 3.53 8.21 -18.01
C GLY A 403 3.89 7.02 -17.13
N SER A 404 2.93 6.21 -16.72
CA SER A 404 3.13 4.93 -16.05
C SER A 404 3.46 3.81 -17.04
N GLY A 405 4.21 2.83 -16.54
CA GLY A 405 4.74 1.71 -17.31
C GLY A 405 3.73 0.58 -17.50
N THR A 406 4.23 -0.64 -17.44
CA THR A 406 3.41 -1.87 -17.41
C THR A 406 3.03 -2.31 -16.00
N ASN A 407 3.58 -1.62 -15.00
CA ASN A 407 3.44 -1.85 -13.57
C ASN A 407 2.68 -0.72 -12.85
N GLY A 408 2.09 0.23 -13.59
CA GLY A 408 1.27 1.32 -13.04
C GLY A 408 2.02 2.44 -12.29
N LEU A 409 3.21 2.17 -11.76
CA LEU A 409 4.04 3.20 -11.13
C LEU A 409 4.54 4.25 -12.15
N TYR A 410 4.53 5.53 -11.75
CA TYR A 410 4.97 6.61 -12.62
C TYR A 410 6.48 6.52 -12.95
N ASN A 411 6.81 6.48 -14.24
CA ASN A 411 8.19 6.23 -14.74
C ASN A 411 9.28 7.16 -14.18
N THR A 412 8.93 8.35 -13.68
CA THR A 412 9.91 9.32 -13.15
C THR A 412 10.34 8.98 -11.73
N ILE A 413 9.51 8.26 -10.98
CA ILE A 413 9.74 7.96 -9.57
C ILE A 413 10.20 6.53 -9.32
N GLU A 414 10.38 5.72 -10.36
CA GLU A 414 10.80 4.32 -10.25
C GLU A 414 12.22 4.04 -10.77
N ASP A 415 12.80 2.91 -10.36
CA ASP A 415 14.11 2.45 -10.84
C ASP A 415 14.05 1.60 -12.12
N THR A 416 12.96 0.84 -12.31
CA THR A 416 12.73 -0.08 -13.44
C THR A 416 11.24 -0.32 -13.69
N ASP A 417 10.80 -0.35 -14.95
CA ASP A 417 9.43 -0.70 -15.37
C ASP A 417 9.18 -2.22 -15.27
N THR A 418 9.07 -2.71 -14.04
CA THR A 418 8.74 -4.09 -13.69
C THR A 418 7.77 -4.12 -12.51
N GLU A 419 7.05 -5.21 -12.31
CA GLU A 419 6.09 -5.42 -11.19
C GLU A 419 6.72 -5.27 -9.77
N TYR A 420 8.01 -4.95 -9.63
CA TYR A 420 8.70 -4.77 -8.34
C TYR A 420 9.63 -3.56 -8.36
N ALA A 421 9.24 -2.58 -9.15
CA ALA A 421 9.88 -1.30 -9.18
C ALA A 421 10.01 -0.74 -7.76
N LEU A 422 11.17 -0.16 -7.46
CA LEU A 422 11.35 0.54 -6.19
C LEU A 422 11.28 2.04 -6.44
N LEU A 423 10.71 2.76 -5.47
CA LEU A 423 10.77 4.22 -5.44
C LEU A 423 12.23 4.71 -5.52
N SER A 424 12.45 5.69 -6.37
CA SER A 424 13.73 6.36 -6.59
C SER A 424 14.00 7.47 -5.57
N TYR A 425 13.00 7.77 -4.73
CA TYR A 425 13.05 8.71 -3.61
C TYR A 425 12.77 7.99 -2.29
N SER A 426 12.84 8.73 -1.18
CA SER A 426 12.46 8.22 0.14
C SER A 426 11.26 9.00 0.63
N ILE A 427 10.21 8.27 0.99
CA ILE A 427 9.01 8.82 1.63
C ILE A 427 9.44 9.53 2.93
N PHE A 428 8.84 10.69 3.21
CA PHE A 428 9.20 11.46 4.41
C PHE A 428 8.70 10.78 5.70
N ASP A 429 9.59 10.84 6.69
CA ASP A 429 9.42 10.42 8.09
C ASP A 429 10.19 11.48 8.90
N SER A 430 9.50 12.57 9.19
CA SER A 430 10.07 13.84 9.65
C SER A 430 10.68 13.74 11.04
N ASP A 431 10.12 12.90 11.92
CA ASP A 431 10.65 12.64 13.26
C ASP A 431 11.52 11.35 13.37
N SER A 432 11.57 10.55 12.29
CA SER A 432 12.33 9.30 12.17
C SER A 432 11.89 8.21 13.16
N ASP A 433 10.58 8.13 13.46
CA ASP A 433 10.00 7.11 14.34
C ASP A 433 9.61 5.81 13.61
N GLY A 434 9.59 5.84 12.27
CA GLY A 434 9.26 4.72 11.39
C GLY A 434 7.82 4.72 10.88
N SER A 435 7.05 5.78 11.15
CA SER A 435 5.74 6.07 10.54
C SER A 435 5.95 7.19 9.52
N TYR A 436 5.39 7.06 8.31
CA TYR A 436 5.50 8.12 7.31
C TYR A 436 4.57 9.28 7.63
N ASP A 437 4.96 10.49 7.21
CA ASP A 437 4.25 11.74 7.49
C ASP A 437 2.77 11.65 7.08
N ALA A 438 2.46 11.06 5.91
CA ALA A 438 1.10 10.89 5.38
C ALA A 438 0.14 10.04 6.25
N TYR A 439 0.65 9.38 7.31
CA TYR A 439 -0.15 8.47 8.14
C TYR A 439 -0.23 8.90 9.60
N VAL A 440 0.21 10.12 9.94
CA VAL A 440 0.30 10.59 11.31
C VAL A 440 -0.09 12.06 11.44
N LEU A 441 -0.96 12.36 12.40
CA LEU A 441 -1.47 13.73 12.64
C LEU A 441 -0.46 14.72 13.26
N ASP A 442 0.82 14.35 13.45
CA ASP A 442 1.88 15.13 14.13
C ASP A 442 3.27 14.67 13.61
N ALA A 443 3.55 14.90 12.34
CA ALA A 443 4.69 14.36 11.56
C ALA A 443 6.06 14.68 12.16
N ASP A 444 6.22 15.82 12.82
CA ASP A 444 7.48 16.20 13.48
C ASP A 444 7.57 15.80 14.96
N GLY A 445 6.48 15.27 15.53
CA GLY A 445 6.39 14.77 16.90
C GLY A 445 6.55 15.83 17.99
N ASP A 446 6.26 17.11 17.71
CA ASP A 446 6.39 18.21 18.66
C ASP A 446 5.13 18.45 19.53
N GLY A 447 4.03 17.77 19.18
CA GLY A 447 2.73 17.82 19.85
C GLY A 447 1.81 18.92 19.30
N CYS A 448 2.01 19.37 18.07
CA CYS A 448 1.17 20.31 17.36
C CYS A 448 0.66 19.67 16.07
N ASN A 449 -0.63 19.39 16.01
CA ASN A 449 -1.16 18.65 14.86
C ASN A 449 -0.90 19.34 13.52
N ASP A 450 -0.60 18.54 12.51
CA ASP A 450 -0.15 18.96 11.18
C ASP A 450 -1.17 19.87 10.49
N VAL A 451 -2.46 19.52 10.49
CA VAL A 451 -3.58 20.36 10.07
C VAL A 451 -3.48 21.82 10.56
N ARG A 452 -3.01 22.03 11.80
CA ARG A 452 -2.89 23.38 12.38
C ARG A 452 -1.63 24.08 11.91
N GLU A 453 -0.53 23.34 11.77
CA GLU A 453 0.77 23.86 11.32
C GLU A 453 0.77 24.19 9.84
N ALA A 454 0.11 23.38 9.03
CA ALA A 454 -0.22 23.65 7.64
C ALA A 454 -1.11 24.91 7.47
N GLY A 455 -1.72 25.38 8.56
CA GLY A 455 -2.53 26.60 8.61
C GLY A 455 -4.00 26.39 8.26
N PHE A 456 -4.48 25.15 8.36
CA PHE A 456 -5.86 24.77 8.11
C PHE A 456 -6.70 24.77 9.39
N THR A 457 -8.01 24.59 9.22
CA THR A 457 -8.96 24.71 10.32
C THR A 457 -9.18 23.37 11.00
N ASP A 458 -8.65 23.21 12.22
CA ASP A 458 -9.09 22.18 13.18
C ASP A 458 -10.02 22.82 14.22
N ASN A 459 -11.31 22.42 14.24
CA ASN A 459 -12.31 23.05 15.10
C ASN A 459 -12.31 22.53 16.54
N ASN A 460 -11.65 21.41 16.81
CA ASN A 460 -11.79 20.66 18.05
C ASN A 460 -10.47 20.16 18.64
N ASP A 461 -9.34 20.55 18.03
CA ASP A 461 -8.00 20.13 18.38
C ASP A 461 -7.88 18.59 18.40
N ASP A 462 -8.49 17.90 17.42
CA ASP A 462 -8.40 16.44 17.26
C ASP A 462 -7.49 15.97 16.12
N GLY A 463 -6.90 16.90 15.37
CA GLY A 463 -5.91 16.61 14.32
C GLY A 463 -6.50 16.46 12.93
N TYR A 464 -7.82 16.27 12.83
CA TYR A 464 -8.49 16.16 11.54
C TYR A 464 -8.93 17.52 10.98
N LEU A 465 -9.05 17.60 9.65
CA LEU A 465 -9.54 18.79 8.99
C LEU A 465 -11.02 19.07 9.29
N GLY A 466 -11.29 20.27 9.78
CA GLY A 466 -12.64 20.82 9.93
C GLY A 466 -13.34 20.42 11.23
N PRO A 467 -14.69 20.28 11.20
CA PRO A 467 -15.49 19.95 12.38
C PRO A 467 -15.79 18.45 12.50
N ASN A 468 -16.00 17.99 13.73
CA ASN A 468 -16.53 16.65 13.99
C ASN A 468 -18.08 16.58 13.79
N PRO A 469 -18.62 15.60 13.04
CA PRO A 469 -17.92 14.48 12.40
C PRO A 469 -17.28 14.84 11.05
N VAL A 470 -16.11 14.26 10.79
CA VAL A 470 -15.43 14.27 9.49
C VAL A 470 -16.29 13.50 8.47
N THR A 471 -16.32 14.00 7.24
CA THR A 471 -16.98 13.32 6.11
C THR A 471 -16.11 13.44 4.87
N VAL A 472 -15.88 12.33 4.17
CA VAL A 472 -15.00 12.27 3.00
C VAL A 472 -15.74 12.08 1.67
N ASN A 473 -15.03 12.23 0.54
CA ASN A 473 -15.53 11.91 -0.80
C ASN A 473 -15.25 10.42 -1.14
N ILE A 474 -15.04 10.09 -2.42
CA ILE A 474 -14.71 8.70 -2.85
C ILE A 474 -13.20 8.49 -3.04
N GLU A 475 -12.43 9.56 -2.93
CA GLU A 475 -10.97 9.63 -3.09
C GLU A 475 -10.33 9.91 -1.72
N GLY A 476 -11.01 9.60 -0.61
CA GLY A 476 -10.50 9.85 0.75
C GLY A 476 -10.64 11.28 1.28
N LEU A 477 -10.75 12.29 0.41
CA LEU A 477 -10.65 13.69 0.85
C LEU A 477 -11.81 14.19 1.73
N VAL A 478 -11.48 14.87 2.85
CA VAL A 478 -12.40 15.59 3.74
C VAL A 478 -13.22 16.65 3.01
N THR A 479 -14.55 16.49 3.07
CA THR A 479 -15.54 17.43 2.53
C THR A 479 -16.26 18.27 3.60
N SER A 480 -16.06 17.96 4.88
CA SER A 480 -16.62 18.72 6.01
C SER A 480 -15.83 19.99 6.35
N GLY A 481 -14.57 20.08 5.91
CA GLY A 481 -13.66 21.21 6.08
C GLY A 481 -14.11 22.49 5.37
N SER A 482 -13.54 23.62 5.78
CA SER A 482 -13.79 24.93 5.14
C SER A 482 -12.61 25.48 4.32
N ASP A 483 -11.46 24.83 4.49
CA ASP A 483 -10.14 25.03 3.90
C ASP A 483 -9.48 23.64 3.77
N GLY A 484 -8.14 23.55 3.74
CA GLY A 484 -7.41 22.30 3.43
C GLY A 484 -7.06 22.18 1.95
N TYR A 485 -6.25 21.17 1.61
CA TYR A 485 -5.85 20.80 0.25
C TYR A 485 -5.30 21.98 -0.55
N THR A 486 -4.47 22.79 0.10
CA THR A 486 -3.73 23.88 -0.54
C THR A 486 -2.29 23.84 -0.04
N THR A 487 -1.40 24.64 -0.62
CA THR A 487 -0.01 24.67 -0.16
C THR A 487 0.09 24.89 1.36
N PRO A 488 0.68 23.95 2.12
CA PRO A 488 0.87 24.11 3.57
C PRO A 488 1.71 25.34 3.92
N ALA A 489 1.56 25.82 5.14
CA ALA A 489 2.29 26.99 5.60
C ALA A 489 3.80 26.73 5.76
N ASP A 490 4.60 27.71 5.34
CA ASP A 490 6.03 27.87 5.67
C ASP A 490 6.18 29.31 6.21
N ASN A 491 5.82 29.52 7.48
CA ASN A 491 5.74 30.86 8.08
C ASN A 491 7.12 31.48 8.34
N ASN A 492 8.18 30.66 8.38
CA ASN A 492 9.55 31.12 8.58
C ASN A 492 10.33 31.27 7.25
N ALA A 493 9.74 30.85 6.13
CA ALA A 493 10.23 30.93 4.76
C ALA A 493 11.56 30.21 4.53
N ASN A 494 11.72 29.02 5.13
CA ASN A 494 12.95 28.23 5.04
C ASN A 494 12.88 27.05 4.06
N THR A 495 11.77 26.91 3.32
CA THR A 495 11.48 25.87 2.31
C THR A 495 11.08 24.49 2.86
N THR A 496 11.08 24.30 4.17
CA THR A 496 10.38 23.19 4.82
C THR A 496 9.02 23.72 5.30
N TYR A 497 7.97 22.91 5.19
CA TYR A 497 6.65 23.30 5.70
C TYR A 497 6.63 23.14 7.22
N ASP A 498 5.89 24.00 7.90
CA ASP A 498 5.94 24.11 9.37
C ASP A 498 5.59 22.78 10.06
N TYR A 499 4.66 21.97 9.52
CA TYR A 499 4.25 20.65 10.05
C TYR A 499 5.37 19.59 10.07
N ARG A 500 6.51 19.86 9.41
CA ARG A 500 7.68 18.97 9.37
C ARG A 500 8.85 19.50 10.18
N GLU A 501 8.65 20.52 11.00
CA GLU A 501 9.73 21.28 11.63
C GLU A 501 9.63 21.36 13.15
N ILE A 502 10.30 20.43 13.85
CA ILE A 502 10.28 20.34 15.32
C ILE A 502 10.27 21.73 15.98
N GLY A 503 9.11 22.08 16.49
CA GLY A 503 8.81 23.37 17.06
C GLY A 503 8.79 23.36 18.58
N SER A 504 8.68 24.56 19.15
CA SER A 504 8.33 24.73 20.56
C SER A 504 7.99 26.19 20.86
N ALA A 505 7.16 26.39 21.88
CA ALA A 505 6.85 27.72 22.38
C ALA A 505 8.12 28.44 22.91
N PRO A 506 8.28 29.76 22.68
CA PRO A 506 9.46 30.49 23.16
C PRO A 506 9.64 30.42 24.68
N ASN A 507 10.87 30.34 25.18
CA ASN A 507 11.14 30.33 26.62
C ASN A 507 11.64 31.69 27.13
N ILE A 508 10.86 32.36 27.97
CA ILE A 508 11.25 33.62 28.63
C ILE A 508 12.14 33.31 29.84
N THR A 509 13.45 33.49 29.67
CA THR A 509 14.47 33.18 30.68
C THR A 509 14.68 34.28 31.72
N ALA A 510 14.28 35.52 31.40
CA ALA A 510 14.24 36.61 32.38
C ALA A 510 12.95 37.41 32.22
N GLN A 511 12.18 37.49 33.31
CA GLN A 511 10.89 38.15 33.34
C GLN A 511 11.03 39.66 33.53
N PRO A 512 10.12 40.48 32.97
CA PRO A 512 10.11 41.90 33.23
C PRO A 512 9.69 42.17 34.68
N THR A 513 10.27 43.22 35.28
CA THR A 513 10.07 43.52 36.70
C THR A 513 9.26 44.80 36.89
N ASN A 514 8.49 44.83 37.99
CA ASN A 514 7.78 46.04 38.42
C ASN A 514 8.77 47.20 38.53
N THR A 515 8.43 48.33 37.93
CA THR A 515 9.34 49.47 37.79
C THR A 515 8.74 50.73 38.36
N VAL A 516 9.53 51.48 39.13
CA VAL A 516 9.16 52.78 39.69
C VAL A 516 9.86 53.88 38.91
N THR A 517 9.13 54.88 38.44
CA THR A 517 9.70 56.06 37.76
C THR A 517 8.98 57.36 38.16
N CYS A 518 9.53 58.50 37.76
CA CYS A 518 8.89 59.80 37.95
C CYS A 518 7.99 60.18 36.76
N PRO A 519 6.89 60.93 36.98
CA PRO A 519 6.14 61.52 35.88
C PRO A 519 7.05 62.36 34.98
N GLY A 520 6.98 62.15 33.67
CA GLY A 520 7.84 62.84 32.69
C GLY A 520 9.23 62.24 32.49
N CYS A 521 9.63 61.21 33.25
CA CYS A 521 10.92 60.54 33.11
C CYS A 521 10.87 59.40 32.08
N THR A 522 12.01 58.98 31.55
CA THR A 522 12.07 57.78 30.69
C THR A 522 12.40 56.55 31.54
N THR A 523 11.73 55.44 31.28
CA THR A 523 12.02 54.14 31.88
C THR A 523 11.85 53.03 30.84
N ALA A 524 12.24 51.80 31.18
CA ALA A 524 12.11 50.65 30.28
C ALA A 524 11.72 49.40 31.07
N LEU A 525 10.97 48.52 30.41
CA LEU A 525 10.69 47.16 30.84
C LEU A 525 11.38 46.21 29.85
N SER A 526 12.06 45.19 30.36
CA SER A 526 12.80 44.25 29.52
C SER A 526 12.55 42.81 29.95
N ALA A 527 12.44 41.92 28.97
CA ALA A 527 12.47 40.48 29.17
C ALA A 527 13.62 39.88 28.34
N THR A 528 14.11 38.70 28.73
CA THR A 528 15.09 37.94 27.94
C THR A 528 14.41 36.72 27.35
N VAL A 529 14.31 36.68 26.02
CA VAL A 529 13.66 35.64 25.23
C VAL A 529 14.23 35.66 23.82
N THR A 530 14.29 34.49 23.19
CA THR A 530 14.52 34.34 21.75
C THR A 530 13.19 33.89 21.15
N ALA A 531 12.63 34.68 20.24
CA ALA A 531 11.36 34.44 19.58
C ALA A 531 11.32 35.25 18.28
N ASP A 532 10.53 34.80 17.31
CA ASP A 532 10.37 35.50 16.03
C ASP A 532 9.45 36.72 16.17
N GLN A 533 8.34 36.54 16.90
CA GLN A 533 7.37 37.59 17.15
C GLN A 533 7.40 38.01 18.62
N LEU A 534 7.42 39.32 18.83
CA LEU A 534 7.34 39.94 20.15
C LEU A 534 6.27 41.00 20.13
N GLN A 535 5.41 41.02 21.14
CA GLN A 535 4.35 42.02 21.26
C GLN A 535 4.11 42.40 22.71
N TRP A 536 4.44 43.64 23.07
CA TRP A 536 4.07 44.21 24.35
C TRP A 536 2.58 44.55 24.38
N GLN A 537 1.93 44.23 25.50
CA GLN A 537 0.53 44.55 25.77
C GLN A 537 0.42 45.35 27.06
N TYR A 538 -0.60 46.19 27.16
CA TYR A 538 -1.02 46.81 28.41
C TYR A 538 -2.42 46.33 28.82
N TYR A 539 -2.67 46.25 30.11
CA TYR A 539 -4.01 45.93 30.61
C TYR A 539 -4.85 47.21 30.69
N ASN A 540 -5.96 47.26 29.95
CA ASN A 540 -6.85 48.42 29.91
C ASN A 540 -7.90 48.43 31.04
N GLY A 541 -7.85 47.46 31.96
CA GLY A 541 -8.83 47.25 33.02
C GLY A 541 -9.88 46.17 32.73
N THR A 542 -9.93 45.66 31.50
CA THR A 542 -10.81 44.56 31.10
C THR A 542 -10.06 43.48 30.32
N ILE A 543 -9.32 43.88 29.29
CA ILE A 543 -8.56 43.01 28.40
C ILE A 543 -7.12 43.52 28.25
N TRP A 544 -6.24 42.63 27.83
CA TRP A 544 -4.91 43.00 27.36
C TRP A 544 -5.01 43.57 25.94
N THR A 545 -4.38 44.70 25.70
CA THR A 545 -4.40 45.41 24.41
C THR A 545 -2.98 45.56 23.89
N ASN A 546 -2.76 45.25 22.61
CA ASN A 546 -1.47 45.42 21.94
C ASN A 546 -1.02 46.89 21.97
N LEU A 547 0.24 47.10 22.31
CA LEU A 547 0.89 48.40 22.19
C LEU A 547 1.47 48.57 20.80
N THR A 548 1.44 49.79 20.31
CA THR A 548 2.09 50.20 19.07
C THR A 548 3.10 51.30 19.38
N ASP A 549 4.21 51.33 18.67
CA ASP A 549 5.16 52.43 18.74
C ASP A 549 4.47 53.76 18.43
N GLY A 550 4.56 54.71 19.36
CA GLY A 550 3.84 55.97 19.31
C GLY A 550 3.48 56.52 20.69
N GLY A 551 3.25 57.84 20.76
CA GLY A 551 2.97 58.52 22.02
C GLY A 551 4.14 58.38 23.00
N ILE A 552 3.92 57.65 24.09
CA ILE A 552 4.93 57.40 25.13
C ILE A 552 5.67 56.07 24.94
N TYR A 553 5.25 55.21 24.00
CA TYR A 553 5.78 53.86 23.82
C TYR A 553 6.72 53.77 22.61
N SER A 554 7.81 53.05 22.76
CA SER A 554 8.70 52.65 21.65
C SER A 554 9.35 51.29 21.94
N GLY A 555 9.61 50.49 20.91
CA GLY A 555 10.15 49.15 21.04
C GLY A 555 9.07 48.10 21.41
N THR A 556 7.80 48.35 21.05
CA THR A 556 6.68 47.47 21.42
C THR A 556 6.77 46.07 20.82
N THR A 557 7.59 45.88 19.79
CA THR A 557 7.88 44.57 19.16
C THR A 557 9.32 44.11 19.41
N THR A 558 9.92 44.54 20.53
CA THR A 558 11.28 44.15 20.91
C THR A 558 11.31 43.61 22.33
N THR A 559 12.44 43.03 22.73
CA THR A 559 12.66 42.55 24.11
C THR A 559 12.62 43.67 25.16
N THR A 560 12.67 44.94 24.75
CA THR A 560 12.64 46.11 25.64
C THR A 560 11.59 47.14 25.24
N LEU A 561 10.54 47.28 26.06
CA LEU A 561 9.58 48.38 25.95
C LEU A 561 10.14 49.63 26.63
N THR A 562 10.34 50.70 25.88
CA THR A 562 10.70 52.01 26.42
C THR A 562 9.44 52.85 26.62
N ILE A 563 9.31 53.43 27.81
CA ILE A 563 8.20 54.31 28.20
C ILE A 563 8.77 55.70 28.48
N THR A 564 8.50 56.65 27.59
CA THR A 564 9.03 58.01 27.65
C THR A 564 7.98 58.98 28.15
N GLY A 565 8.25 59.61 29.29
CA GLY A 565 7.41 60.67 29.83
C GLY A 565 6.01 60.23 30.25
N PRO A 566 5.84 59.14 31.03
CA PRO A 566 4.53 58.72 31.50
C PRO A 566 3.94 59.81 32.39
N THR A 567 2.62 59.97 32.31
CA THR A 567 1.83 60.91 33.10
C THR A 567 1.06 60.17 34.18
N THR A 568 0.37 60.88 35.06
CA THR A 568 -0.36 60.25 36.18
C THR A 568 -1.43 59.25 35.75
N THR A 569 -1.88 59.28 34.49
CA THR A 569 -2.83 58.29 33.95
C THR A 569 -2.21 56.92 33.78
N GLU A 570 -0.89 56.85 33.59
CA GLU A 570 -0.16 55.59 33.44
C GLU A 570 0.26 54.97 34.78
N ASN A 571 -0.07 55.61 35.90
CA ASN A 571 0.26 55.08 37.22
C ASN A 571 -0.50 53.79 37.51
N ASN A 572 0.24 52.74 37.91
CA ASN A 572 -0.21 51.37 38.11
C ASN A 572 -0.62 50.64 36.83
N THR A 573 -0.24 51.14 35.65
CA THR A 573 -0.47 50.40 34.39
C THR A 573 0.33 49.10 34.41
N GLN A 574 -0.33 48.01 34.02
CA GLN A 574 0.26 46.69 33.93
C GLN A 574 0.63 46.38 32.48
N TYR A 575 1.81 45.80 32.29
CA TYR A 575 2.38 45.43 31.02
C TYR A 575 2.77 43.95 31.02
N ARG A 576 2.70 43.30 29.86
CA ARG A 576 3.26 41.96 29.64
C ARG A 576 3.79 41.87 28.21
N LEU A 577 4.76 40.99 28.01
CA LEU A 577 5.26 40.62 26.69
C LEU A 577 4.61 39.30 26.27
N VAL A 578 4.12 39.23 25.04
CA VAL A 578 3.68 37.98 24.39
C VAL A 578 4.68 37.65 23.30
N THR A 579 5.08 36.38 23.22
CA THR A 579 6.06 35.89 22.23
C THR A 579 5.58 34.62 21.56
N SER A 580 5.88 34.46 20.28
CA SER A 580 5.65 33.24 19.50
C SER A 580 6.80 33.01 18.51
N ASN A 581 6.94 31.78 18.03
CA ASN A 581 7.80 31.43 16.90
C ASN A 581 6.94 31.33 15.64
N ASN A 582 7.53 31.59 14.48
CA ASN A 582 6.81 31.54 13.21
C ASN A 582 6.47 30.10 12.82
N GLY A 583 7.44 29.18 12.88
CA GLY A 583 7.22 27.74 12.63
C GLY A 583 6.88 26.97 13.90
N TYR A 584 5.98 27.51 14.74
CA TYR A 584 5.32 26.74 15.81
C TYR A 584 4.06 27.48 16.25
N ILE A 585 2.94 27.22 15.58
CA ILE A 585 1.72 28.00 15.75
C ILE A 585 0.93 27.62 17.00
N CYS A 586 1.16 26.41 17.54
CA CYS A 586 0.50 25.91 18.75
C CYS A 586 0.93 26.60 20.04
N GLY A 587 2.08 27.28 20.05
CA GLY A 587 2.69 27.80 21.26
C GLY A 587 2.86 29.31 21.31
N ILE A 588 2.22 29.96 22.29
CA ILE A 588 2.60 31.30 22.71
C ILE A 588 3.09 31.31 24.16
N THR A 589 4.11 32.11 24.43
CA THR A 589 4.59 32.35 25.79
C THR A 589 4.31 33.78 26.21
N THR A 590 3.70 33.93 27.38
CA THR A 590 3.40 35.23 27.97
C THR A 590 4.28 35.47 29.18
N SER A 591 4.90 36.65 29.26
CA SER A 591 5.71 37.05 30.41
C SER A 591 4.88 37.25 31.67
N ASP A 592 5.56 37.29 32.82
CA ASP A 592 5.00 37.84 34.04
C ASP A 592 4.54 39.29 33.81
N VAL A 593 3.57 39.71 34.63
CA VAL A 593 3.03 41.07 34.59
C VAL A 593 3.97 42.04 35.30
N ALA A 594 4.44 43.06 34.58
CA ALA A 594 5.20 44.17 35.12
C ALA A 594 4.31 45.42 35.30
N THR A 595 4.29 45.97 36.52
CA THR A 595 3.51 47.15 36.89
C THR A 595 4.40 48.40 36.90
N LEU A 596 3.97 49.45 36.21
CA LEU A 596 4.59 50.78 36.26
C LEU A 596 4.02 51.58 37.41
N THR A 597 4.85 51.96 38.38
CA THR A 597 4.46 52.85 39.49
C THR A 597 5.10 54.21 39.32
N LEU A 598 4.28 55.27 39.38
CA LEU A 598 4.77 56.65 39.31
C LEU A 598 4.92 57.24 40.70
N GLN A 599 6.14 57.69 41.01
CA GLN A 599 6.47 58.35 42.25
C GLN A 599 7.15 59.69 41.96
N VAL A 600 6.57 60.78 42.47
CA VAL A 600 7.25 62.09 42.44
C VAL A 600 8.43 62.07 43.40
N GLY A 601 9.59 62.51 42.93
CA GLY A 601 10.77 62.71 43.77
C GLY A 601 10.47 63.65 44.94
N SER A 602 11.21 63.48 46.04
CA SER A 602 11.13 64.21 47.30
C SER A 602 10.52 65.61 47.19
N VAL A 603 9.35 65.82 47.80
CA VAL A 603 8.74 67.14 47.91
C VAL A 603 9.63 68.03 48.77
N ILE A 604 10.41 68.93 48.16
CA ILE A 604 11.12 69.98 48.92
C ILE A 604 10.08 71.00 49.38
N THR A 605 9.47 70.79 50.56
CA THR A 605 8.76 71.87 51.24
C THR A 605 9.79 72.79 51.86
N ASN A 606 9.96 73.99 51.30
CA ASN A 606 10.84 75.02 51.84
C ASN A 606 10.28 75.55 53.18
N ARG A 607 10.55 74.86 54.30
CA ARG A 607 10.02 75.23 55.62
C ARG A 607 10.98 76.19 56.33
N ARG A 608 10.66 77.48 56.20
CA ARG A 608 11.02 78.64 57.05
C ARG A 608 12.47 79.13 57.08
N ILE A 609 12.72 80.25 56.39
CA ILE A 609 13.75 81.23 56.79
C ILE A 609 13.25 81.98 58.04
N THR A 610 13.97 81.89 59.15
CA THR A 610 13.75 82.74 60.33
C THR A 610 14.90 83.75 60.42
N TYR A 611 14.64 85.02 60.08
CA TYR A 611 15.56 86.10 60.40
C TYR A 611 15.41 86.47 61.88
N ARG A 612 16.48 86.34 62.67
CA ARG A 612 16.58 87.05 63.95
C ARG A 612 17.01 88.48 63.66
N VAL A 613 16.10 89.43 63.86
CA VAL A 613 16.44 90.85 63.92
C VAL A 613 16.92 91.14 65.34
N ASN A 614 18.19 91.51 65.51
CA ASN A 614 18.67 92.05 66.78
C ASN A 614 18.02 93.43 66.98
N LYS A 615 17.32 93.64 68.11
CA LYS A 615 16.93 94.97 68.56
C LYS A 615 18.14 95.62 69.24
N ASN A 616 18.56 96.74 68.63
CA ASN A 616 19.43 97.83 69.09
C ASN A 616 20.26 97.61 70.35
#